data_AF-A0A127QKU3-F1
#
_entry.id   AF-A0A127QKU3-F1
#
_cell.length_a   1.000
_cell.length_b   1.000
_cell.length_c   1.000
_cell.angle_alpha   90.00
_cell.angle_beta   90.00
_cell.angle_gamma   90.00
#
_symmetry.space_group_name_H-M   'P 1'
#
loop_
_entity.id
_entity.type
_entity.pdbx_description
1 polymer ?
#
loop_
_entity_poly.entity_id
_entity_poly.type
_entity_poly.pdbx_seq_one_letter_code
_entity_poly.pdbx_strand_id
1 'polypeptide(L)' 'MNAKLMQFLRDEDGITAIEYGIIGGLIVVALFVAVGFLTGSDNASGLKGIYHALGTKLTGVGTAVGS' A
#
# COMPACT_ATOMS: atom_id res chain seq x y z
N MET A 1 -41.98 13.93 13.58
CA MET A 1 -41.11 12.73 13.51
C MET A 1 -39.83 12.93 12.69
N ASN A 2 -39.78 13.89 11.77
CA ASN A 2 -38.64 14.04 10.85
C ASN A 2 -37.45 14.84 11.42
N ALA A 3 -37.65 15.67 12.44
CA ALA A 3 -36.60 16.56 12.95
C ALA A 3 -35.43 15.81 13.61
N LYS A 4 -35.72 14.74 14.37
CA LYS A 4 -34.70 13.92 15.05
C LYS A 4 -33.90 13.08 14.04
N LEU A 5 -34.57 12.53 13.02
CA LEU A 5 -33.91 11.77 11.95
C LEU A 5 -33.07 12.69 11.05
N MET A 6 -33.57 13.87 10.69
CA MET A 6 -32.79 14.86 9.93
C MET A 6 -31.62 15.42 10.72
N GLN A 7 -31.75 15.59 12.03
CA GLN A 7 -30.64 15.96 12.91
C GLN A 7 -29.59 14.86 12.95
N PHE A 8 -30.00 13.60 13.11
CA PHE A 8 -29.11 12.45 13.08
C PHE A 8 -28.34 12.34 11.75
N LEU A 9 -29.03 12.48 10.61
CA LEU A 9 -28.39 12.49 9.28
C LEU A 9 -27.39 13.64 9.11
N ARG A 10 -27.65 14.81 9.70
CA ARG A 10 -26.77 15.99 9.60
C ARG A 10 -25.57 15.91 10.54
N ASP A 11 -25.74 15.26 11.69
CA ASP A 11 -24.66 15.02 12.66
C ASP A 11 -23.74 13.89 12.18
N GLU A 12 -24.27 12.90 11.44
CA GLU A 12 -23.51 11.84 10.75
C GLU A 12 -22.83 12.25 9.43
N ASP A 13 -23.02 13.47 8.92
CA ASP A 13 -22.30 13.97 7.74
C ASP A 13 -21.15 14.94 8.11
N GLY A 14 -21.23 15.61 9.27
CA GLY A 14 -20.33 16.72 9.61
C GLY A 14 -19.13 16.35 10.50
N ILE A 15 -19.31 15.51 11.52
CA ILE A 15 -18.29 15.20 12.54
C ILE A 15 -17.62 13.85 12.26
N THR A 16 -18.42 12.88 11.84
CA THR A 16 -18.02 11.55 11.36
C THR A 16 -17.12 11.61 10.12
N ALA A 17 -17.31 12.55 9.19
CA ALA A 17 -16.49 12.65 7.98
C ALA A 17 -15.01 12.96 8.29
N ILE A 18 -14.73 13.69 9.37
CA ILE A 18 -13.36 13.94 9.86
C ILE A 18 -12.76 12.68 10.48
N GLU A 19 -13.54 11.93 11.26
CA GLU A 19 -13.06 10.72 11.94
C GLU A 19 -12.77 9.61 10.93
N TYR A 20 -13.68 9.39 9.96
CA TYR A 20 -13.43 8.49 8.84
C TYR A 20 -12.32 8.98 7.92
N GLY A 21 -12.12 10.29 7.80
CA GLY A 21 -10.96 10.87 7.12
C GLY A 21 -9.64 10.51 7.80
N ILE A 22 -9.58 10.57 9.13
CA ILE A 22 -8.38 10.22 9.91
C ILE A 22 -8.14 8.70 9.90
N ILE A 23 -9.17 7.90 10.16
CA ILE A 23 -9.06 6.44 10.11
C ILE A 23 -8.70 5.98 8.70
N GLY A 24 -9.35 6.53 7.67
CA GLY A 24 -9.01 6.28 6.27
C GLY A 24 -7.56 6.64 5.96
N GLY A 25 -7.08 7.79 6.45
CA GLY A 25 -5.68 8.19 6.34
C GLY A 25 -4.72 7.21 7.02
N LEU A 26 -5.03 6.75 8.23
CA LEU A 26 -4.22 5.78 8.96
C LEU A 26 -4.17 4.42 8.24
N ILE A 27 -5.30 3.96 7.70
CA ILE A 27 -5.35 2.72 6.91
C ILE A 27 -4.49 2.85 5.66
N VAL A 28 -4.55 3.98 4.95
CA VAL A 28 -3.69 4.23 3.79
C VAL A 28 -2.21 4.16 4.18
N VAL A 29 -1.79 4.85 5.25
CA VAL A 29 -0.40 4.80 5.73
C VAL A 29 0.03 3.38 6.09
N ALA A 30 -0.82 2.64 6.82
CA ALA A 30 -0.53 1.25 7.19
C ALA A 30 -0.35 0.34 5.96
N LEU A 31 -1.21 0.51 4.94
CA LEU A 31 -1.09 -0.22 3.67
C LEU A 31 0.20 0.13 2.94
N PHE A 32 0.56 1.41 2.86
CA PHE A 32 1.83 1.83 2.24
C PHE A 32 3.04 1.18 2.90
N VAL A 33 3.06 1.17 4.24
CA VAL A 33 4.13 0.54 5.02
C VAL A 33 4.17 -0.97 4.75
N ALA A 34 3.02 -1.65 4.83
CA ALA A 34 2.93 -3.10 4.62
C ALA A 34 3.38 -3.51 3.20
N VAL A 35 2.92 -2.78 2.17
CA VAL A 35 3.34 -3.00 0.78
C VAL A 35 4.83 -2.70 0.61
N GLY A 36 5.35 -1.65 1.26
CA GLY A 36 6.78 -1.35 1.26
C GLY A 36 7.63 -2.48 1.81
N PHE A 37 7.23 -3.07 2.95
CA PHE A 37 7.89 -4.23 3.54
C PHE A 37 7.84 -5.47 2.63
N LEU A 38 6.68 -5.74 2.01
CA LEU A 38 6.52 -6.89 1.11
C LEU A 38 7.37 -6.73 -0.17
N THR A 39 7.37 -5.53 -0.74
CA THR A 39 8.08 -5.25 -2.00
C THR A 39 9.60 -5.20 -1.79
N GLY A 40 10.05 -4.66 -0.65
CA GLY A 40 11.46 -4.45 -0.35
C GLY A 40 11.97 -3.10 -0.86
N SER A 41 12.78 -2.42 -0.05
CA SER A 41 13.34 -1.10 -0.35
C SER A 41 14.57 -1.15 -1.26
N ASP A 42 15.25 -2.30 -1.32
CA ASP A 42 16.52 -2.48 -2.01
C ASP A 42 16.51 -3.71 -2.92
N ASN A 43 17.64 -3.99 -3.54
CA ASN A 43 17.83 -5.10 -4.47
C ASN A 43 18.17 -6.43 -3.76
N ALA A 44 18.17 -6.46 -2.43
CA ALA A 44 18.48 -7.64 -1.62
C ALA A 44 17.28 -8.18 -0.85
N SER A 45 16.25 -7.36 -0.66
CA SER A 45 15.12 -7.66 0.22
C SER A 45 13.79 -7.71 -0.52
N GLY A 46 12.85 -8.45 0.05
CA GLY A 46 11.47 -8.53 -0.45
C GLY A 46 11.37 -9.09 -1.87
N LEU A 47 10.22 -8.85 -2.50
CA LEU A 47 9.93 -9.33 -3.85
C LEU A 47 10.89 -8.73 -4.90
N LYS A 48 11.29 -7.47 -4.72
CA LYS A 48 12.26 -6.78 -5.59
C LYS A 48 13.61 -7.48 -5.60
N GLY A 49 14.12 -7.91 -4.45
CA GLY A 49 15.39 -8.64 -4.35
C GLY A 49 15.36 -9.99 -5.08
N ILE A 50 14.25 -10.73 -4.98
CA ILE A 50 14.07 -12.01 -5.68
C ILE A 50 14.14 -11.81 -7.19
N TYR A 51 13.37 -10.84 -7.72
CA TYR A 51 13.39 -10.54 -9.16
C TYR A 51 14.75 -10.01 -9.62
N HIS A 52 15.43 -9.21 -8.79
CA HIS A 52 16.77 -8.73 -9.10
C HIS A 52 17.77 -9.89 -9.21
N ALA A 53 17.75 -10.83 -8.26
CA ALA A 53 18.62 -12.00 -8.28
C ALA A 53 18.37 -12.89 -9.50
N LEU A 54 17.10 -13.09 -9.88
CA LEU A 54 16.73 -13.81 -11.10
C LEU A 54 17.26 -13.10 -12.35
N GLY A 55 17.07 -11.78 -12.45
CA GLY A 55 17.59 -10.97 -13.54
C GLY A 55 19.10 -11.13 -13.71
N THR A 56 19.87 -10.98 -12.63
CA THR A 56 21.33 -11.14 -12.61
C THR A 56 21.78 -12.52 -13.08
N LYS A 57 21.09 -13.58 -12.65
CA LYS A 57 21.41 -14.94 -13.12
C LYS A 57 21.12 -15.10 -14.61
N LEU A 58 20.01 -14.55 -15.10
CA LEU A 58 19.63 -14.65 -16.50
C LEU A 58 20.62 -13.90 -17.40
N THR A 59 21.05 -12.69 -17.03
CA THR A 59 22.10 -11.97 -17.77
C THR A 59 23.43 -12.74 -17.75
N GLY A 60 23.81 -13.33 -16.61
CA GLY A 60 25.00 -14.18 -16.54
C GLY A 60 24.94 -15.38 -17.49
N VAL A 61 23.80 -16.04 -17.59
CA VAL A 61 23.58 -17.11 -18.58
C VAL A 61 23.65 -16.57 -20.01
N GLY A 62 23.01 -15.43 -20.28
CA GLY A 62 23.06 -14.79 -21.61
C GLY A 62 24.47 -14.46 -22.05
N THR A 63 25.32 -13.95 -21.15
CA THR A 63 26.73 -13.71 -21.44
C THR A 63 27.52 -15.00 -21.66
N ALA A 64 27.20 -16.08 -20.93
CA ALA A 64 27.90 -17.35 -21.05
C ALA A 64 27.53 -18.13 -22.33
N VAL A 65 26.30 -17.99 -22.84
CA VAL A 65 25.85 -18.63 -24.08
C VAL A 65 26.26 -17.82 -25.32
N GLY A 66 26.39 -16.49 -25.19
CA GLY A 66 26.81 -15.59 -26.27
C GLY A 66 28.32 -15.46 -26.45
N SER A 67 29.13 -16.13 -25.62
CA SER A 67 30.60 -16.18 -25.70
C SER A 67 31.08 -17.52 -26.26
#